data_AF-A0A958AZJ6-F1
#
_entry.id   AF-A0A958AZJ6-F1
#
_cell.length_a   1.000
_cell.length_b   1.000
_cell.length_c   1.000
_cell.angle_alpha   90.00
_cell.angle_beta   90.00
_cell.angle_gamma   90.00
#
_symmetry.space_group_name_H-M   'P 1'
#
loop_
_entity.id
_entity.type
_entity.pdbx_description
1 polymer ?
#
loop_
_entity_poly.entity_id
_entity_poly.type
_entity_poly.pdbx_seq_one_letter_code
_entity_poly.pdbx_strand_id
1 'polypeptide(L)'
;DKQRAELLLLANLELGFHEQTRLQPEILEAMDAPIYDPALLRSRLLDELFPDRPSRLRLTVAELFGRADTLIAARDRLADEAQRISRLAVTELMMTLELPVNRVLRLGKPLPDAFPPELQDIDNDALRALLAQVAPVDAGAVEDWSRLPERMRFISDLFRTYHLDAALFDPPFTTEQLAMISEGRRPDDL
;
A
#
# COMPACT_ATOMS: atom_id res chain seq x y z
N ASP A 1 -29.66 11.01 6.65
CA ASP A 1 -30.24 9.68 6.34
C ASP A 1 -29.25 8.59 6.75
N LYS A 2 -29.10 8.36 8.06
CA LYS A 2 -27.98 7.60 8.67
C LYS A 2 -27.92 6.16 8.16
N GLN A 3 -29.06 5.47 8.18
CA GLN A 3 -29.17 4.08 7.74
C GLN A 3 -28.71 3.90 6.28
N ARG A 4 -29.07 4.85 5.41
CA ARG A 4 -28.62 4.85 4.01
C ARG A 4 -27.11 5.01 3.90
N ALA A 5 -26.52 5.96 4.66
CA ALA A 5 -25.08 6.18 4.65
C ALA A 5 -24.31 4.92 5.12
N GLU A 6 -24.77 4.27 6.19
CA GLU A 6 -24.15 3.04 6.69
C GLU A 6 -24.24 1.89 5.68
N LEU A 7 -25.37 1.70 5.01
CA LEU A 7 -25.52 0.66 3.98
C LEU A 7 -24.63 0.92 2.75
N LEU A 8 -24.51 2.18 2.34
CA LEU A 8 -23.61 2.55 1.24
C LEU A 8 -22.15 2.36 1.62
N LEU A 9 -21.76 2.74 2.84
CA LEU A 9 -20.41 2.51 3.34
C LEU A 9 -20.12 1.00 3.41
N LEU A 10 -21.04 0.19 3.94
CA LEU A 10 -20.91 -1.26 3.98
C LEU A 10 -20.65 -1.83 2.58
N ALA A 11 -21.48 -1.49 1.60
CA ALA A 11 -21.31 -1.98 0.23
C ALA A 11 -19.95 -1.58 -0.38
N ASN A 12 -19.53 -0.33 -0.16
CA ASN A 12 -18.23 0.16 -0.65
C ASN A 12 -17.06 -0.59 0.01
N LEU A 13 -17.16 -0.89 1.31
CA LEU A 13 -16.11 -1.60 2.04
C LEU A 13 -16.07 -3.08 1.70
N GLU A 14 -17.21 -3.74 1.48
CA GLU A 14 -17.24 -5.14 1.02
C GLU A 14 -16.58 -5.28 -0.35
N LEU A 15 -16.95 -4.43 -1.30
CA LEU A 15 -16.33 -4.40 -2.62
C LEU A 15 -14.84 -4.06 -2.52
N GLY A 16 -14.51 -3.01 -1.77
CA GLY A 16 -13.13 -2.58 -1.56
C GLY A 16 -12.28 -3.69 -0.94
N PHE A 17 -12.78 -4.38 0.08
CA PHE A 17 -12.06 -5.47 0.72
C PHE A 17 -11.81 -6.64 -0.21
N HIS A 18 -12.83 -7.03 -1.00
CA HIS A 18 -12.67 -8.05 -2.03
C HIS A 18 -11.60 -7.68 -3.06
N GLU A 19 -11.68 -6.47 -3.62
CA GLU A 19 -10.75 -5.99 -4.64
C GLU A 19 -9.33 -5.82 -4.10
N GLN A 20 -9.16 -5.27 -2.90
CA GLN A 20 -7.84 -5.10 -2.27
C GLN A 20 -7.18 -6.42 -1.91
N THR A 21 -7.98 -7.46 -1.61
CA THR A 21 -7.48 -8.82 -1.42
C THR A 21 -7.03 -9.42 -2.76
N ARG A 22 -7.84 -9.22 -3.81
CA ARG A 22 -7.53 -9.69 -5.17
C ARG A 22 -6.25 -9.08 -5.72
N LEU A 23 -6.05 -7.77 -5.50
CA LEU A 23 -4.89 -6.99 -5.98
C LEU A 23 -3.63 -7.14 -5.10
N GLN A 24 -3.69 -7.93 -4.03
CA GLN A 24 -2.56 -8.09 -3.12
C GLN A 24 -1.25 -8.51 -3.83
N PRO A 25 -1.21 -9.48 -4.76
CA PRO A 25 0.05 -9.88 -5.39
C PRO A 25 0.65 -8.77 -6.26
N GLU A 26 -0.17 -8.04 -7.03
CA GLU A 26 0.30 -6.93 -7.88
C GLU A 26 0.80 -5.75 -7.04
N ILE A 27 0.14 -5.47 -5.90
CA ILE A 27 0.60 -4.43 -4.98
C ILE A 27 1.93 -4.82 -4.34
N LEU A 28 2.12 -6.09 -3.95
CA LEU A 28 3.41 -6.56 -3.44
C LEU A 28 4.51 -6.37 -4.48
N GLU A 29 4.27 -6.80 -5.72
CA GLU A 29 5.22 -6.66 -6.81
C GLU A 29 5.59 -5.20 -7.07
N ALA A 30 4.61 -4.29 -7.12
CA ALA A 30 4.85 -2.87 -7.33
C ALA A 30 5.64 -2.23 -6.17
N MET A 31 5.33 -2.60 -4.92
CA MET A 31 6.04 -2.11 -3.73
C MET A 31 7.48 -2.62 -3.65
N ASP A 32 7.73 -3.81 -4.20
CA ASP A 32 9.05 -4.44 -4.24
C ASP A 32 9.90 -4.02 -5.45
N ALA A 33 9.29 -3.42 -6.47
CA ALA A 33 9.94 -3.00 -7.72
C ALA A 33 11.22 -2.12 -7.57
N PRO A 34 11.37 -1.22 -6.57
CA PRO A 34 12.60 -0.45 -6.41
C PRO A 34 13.85 -1.33 -6.17
N ILE A 35 13.68 -2.54 -5.62
CA ILE A 35 14.72 -3.57 -5.57
C ILE A 35 14.36 -4.65 -6.59
N TYR A 36 14.56 -4.31 -7.86
CA TYR A 36 14.11 -5.04 -9.04
C TYR A 36 14.50 -6.54 -9.09
N ASP A 37 15.58 -6.94 -8.42
CA ASP A 37 16.00 -8.34 -8.35
C ASP A 37 16.63 -8.68 -6.99
N PRO A 38 15.85 -9.30 -6.08
CA PRO A 38 16.34 -9.75 -4.78
C PRO A 38 17.45 -10.80 -4.88
N ALA A 39 17.53 -11.58 -5.97
CA ALA A 39 18.62 -12.53 -6.18
C ALA A 39 19.91 -11.80 -6.59
N LEU A 40 19.79 -10.75 -7.41
CA LEU A 40 20.92 -9.88 -7.76
C LEU A 40 21.44 -9.09 -6.56
N LEU A 41 20.55 -8.61 -5.68
CA LEU A 41 20.98 -7.96 -4.43
C LEU A 41 21.79 -8.94 -3.57
N ARG A 42 21.27 -10.16 -3.38
CA ARG A 42 21.94 -11.22 -2.62
C ARG A 42 23.28 -11.61 -3.25
N SER A 43 23.35 -11.72 -4.57
CA SER A 43 24.61 -12.04 -5.27
C SER A 43 25.63 -10.90 -5.13
N ARG A 44 25.21 -9.64 -5.28
CA ARG A 44 26.08 -8.47 -5.10
C ARG A 44 26.63 -8.37 -3.68
N LEU A 45 25.83 -8.67 -2.67
CA LEU A 45 26.30 -8.71 -1.28
C LEU A 45 27.41 -9.75 -1.09
N LEU A 46 27.29 -10.93 -1.70
CA LEU A 46 28.35 -11.94 -1.66
C LEU A 46 29.57 -11.53 -2.49
N ASP A 47 29.38 -10.92 -3.65
CA ASP A 47 30.47 -10.42 -4.50
C ASP A 47 31.31 -9.36 -3.77
N GLU A 48 30.68 -8.49 -2.99
CA GLU A 48 31.34 -7.45 -2.20
C GLU A 48 32.06 -8.02 -0.96
N LEU A 49 31.45 -9.00 -0.27
CA LEU A 49 32.06 -9.66 0.88
C LEU A 49 33.20 -10.62 0.50
N PHE A 50 33.16 -11.17 -0.73
CA PHE A 50 34.12 -12.13 -1.26
C PHE A 50 34.57 -11.74 -2.69
N PRO A 51 35.35 -10.65 -2.83
CA PRO A 51 35.74 -10.14 -4.15
C PRO A 51 36.71 -11.08 -4.89
N ASP A 52 37.53 -11.83 -4.15
CA ASP A 52 38.58 -12.68 -4.72
C ASP A 52 38.11 -14.09 -5.10
N ARG A 53 38.63 -14.65 -6.21
CA ARG A 53 38.37 -16.05 -6.62
C ARG A 53 38.62 -17.11 -5.53
N PRO A 54 39.72 -17.09 -4.75
CA PRO A 54 39.94 -18.10 -3.72
C PRO A 54 38.93 -18.04 -2.57
N SER A 55 38.41 -16.86 -2.21
CA SER A 55 37.43 -16.73 -1.14
C SER A 55 36.05 -17.21 -1.58
N ARG A 56 35.68 -16.98 -2.84
CA ARG A 56 34.48 -17.57 -3.46
C ARG A 56 34.52 -19.09 -3.50
N LEU A 57 35.66 -19.69 -3.89
CA LEU A 57 35.82 -21.15 -3.89
C LEU A 57 35.67 -21.73 -2.48
N ARG A 58 36.25 -21.07 -1.47
CA ARG A 58 36.10 -21.48 -0.06
C ARG A 58 34.66 -21.39 0.42
N LEU A 59 33.92 -20.35 0.00
CA LEU A 59 32.50 -20.21 0.30
C LEU A 59 31.70 -21.36 -0.31
N THR A 60 31.83 -21.62 -1.62
CA THR A 60 31.11 -22.71 -2.29
C THR A 60 31.38 -24.07 -1.65
N VAL A 61 32.64 -24.34 -1.25
CA VAL A 61 32.98 -25.56 -0.52
C VAL A 61 32.33 -25.57 0.87
N ALA A 62 32.34 -24.45 1.59
CA ALA A 62 31.69 -24.36 2.90
C ALA A 62 30.16 -24.55 2.81
N GLU A 63 29.51 -24.03 1.77
CA GLU A 63 28.09 -24.22 1.48
C GLU A 63 27.76 -25.70 1.24
N LEU A 64 28.54 -26.40 0.42
CA LEU A 64 28.36 -27.83 0.15
C LEU A 64 28.42 -28.69 1.42
N PHE A 65 29.19 -28.24 2.42
CA PHE A 65 29.34 -28.90 3.71
C PHE A 65 28.45 -28.30 4.82
N GLY A 66 27.52 -27.40 4.51
CA GLY A 66 26.61 -26.76 5.48
C GLY A 66 27.29 -25.81 6.47
N ARG A 67 28.54 -25.42 6.23
CA ARG A 67 29.34 -24.56 7.12
C ARG A 67 29.12 -23.07 6.87
N ALA A 68 28.40 -22.72 5.80
CA ALA A 68 28.09 -21.35 5.42
C ALA A 68 26.61 -20.97 5.67
N ASP A 69 25.79 -21.89 6.19
CA ASP A 69 24.34 -21.70 6.35
C ASP A 69 23.99 -20.44 7.16
N THR A 70 24.76 -20.15 8.21
CA THR A 70 24.57 -18.96 9.05
C THR A 70 24.86 -17.67 8.29
N LEU A 71 25.86 -17.66 7.41
CA LEU A 71 26.22 -16.53 6.57
C LEU A 71 25.17 -16.30 5.47
N ILE A 72 24.73 -17.38 4.83
CA ILE A 72 23.65 -17.35 3.83
C ILE A 72 22.36 -16.80 4.45
N ALA A 73 21.97 -17.31 5.61
CA ALA A 73 20.79 -16.83 6.33
C ALA A 73 20.92 -15.35 6.73
N ALA A 74 22.11 -14.90 7.13
CA ALA A 74 22.38 -13.50 7.44
C ALA A 74 22.27 -12.60 6.20
N ARG A 75 22.78 -13.05 5.04
CA ARG A 75 22.61 -12.37 3.74
C ARG A 75 21.13 -12.24 3.38
N ASP A 76 20.38 -13.32 3.47
CA ASP A 76 18.96 -13.33 3.12
C ASP A 76 18.17 -12.39 4.01
N ARG A 77 18.42 -12.43 5.32
CA ARG A 77 17.83 -11.51 6.28
C ARG A 77 18.15 -10.05 5.98
N LEU A 78 19.38 -9.73 5.56
CA LEU A 78 19.76 -8.37 5.18
C LEU A 78 19.03 -7.90 3.91
N ALA A 79 18.93 -8.76 2.90
CA ALA A 79 18.20 -8.46 1.68
C ALA A 79 16.70 -8.21 1.95
N ASP A 80 16.09 -9.07 2.78
CA ASP A 80 14.69 -8.93 3.18
C ASP A 80 14.45 -7.63 3.96
N GLU A 81 15.39 -7.24 4.81
CA GLU A 81 15.31 -6.00 5.58
C GLU A 81 15.48 -4.75 4.70
N ALA A 82 16.40 -4.79 3.73
CA ALA A 82 16.55 -3.71 2.74
C ALA A 82 15.26 -3.52 1.93
N GLN A 83 14.62 -4.61 1.53
CA GLN A 83 13.35 -4.59 0.81
C GLN A 83 12.23 -4.02 1.68
N ARG A 84 12.14 -4.45 2.95
CA ARG A 84 11.21 -3.89 3.92
C ARG A 84 11.38 -2.37 4.09
N ILE A 85 12.61 -1.89 4.27
CA ILE A 85 12.90 -0.46 4.42
C ILE A 85 12.51 0.31 3.15
N SER A 86 12.76 -0.26 1.97
CA SER A 86 12.36 0.35 0.71
C SER A 86 10.83 0.54 0.64
N ARG A 87 10.05 -0.48 1.02
CA ARG A 87 8.58 -0.37 1.04
C ARG A 87 8.10 0.73 1.98
N LEU A 88 8.65 0.79 3.19
CA LEU A 88 8.34 1.84 4.15
C LEU A 88 8.66 3.23 3.58
N ALA A 89 9.82 3.39 2.93
CA ALA A 89 10.21 4.65 2.32
C ALA A 89 9.27 5.06 1.17
N VAL A 90 8.85 4.13 0.31
CA VAL A 90 7.87 4.38 -0.75
C VAL A 90 6.53 4.82 -0.15
N THR A 91 6.01 4.08 0.84
CA THR A 91 4.74 4.42 1.50
C THR A 91 4.77 5.80 2.16
N GLU A 92 5.84 6.13 2.90
CA GLU A 92 5.96 7.37 3.65
C GLU A 92 6.24 8.59 2.76
N LEU A 93 7.08 8.44 1.72
CA LEU A 93 7.64 9.57 0.97
C LEU A 93 7.04 9.75 -0.43
N MET A 94 6.48 8.70 -1.04
CA MET A 94 6.09 8.73 -2.45
C MET A 94 4.59 8.55 -2.68
N MET A 95 3.87 7.91 -1.75
CA MET A 95 2.46 7.59 -1.98
C MET A 95 1.54 8.73 -1.56
N THR A 96 1.05 9.47 -2.56
CA THR A 96 0.03 10.52 -2.41
C THR A 96 -1.23 10.17 -3.19
N LEU A 97 -2.39 10.48 -2.62
CA LEU A 97 -3.67 10.46 -3.31
C LEU A 97 -4.18 11.89 -3.41
N GLU A 98 -4.46 12.34 -4.63
CA GLU A 98 -5.11 13.63 -4.87
C GLU A 98 -6.62 13.43 -5.01
N LEU A 99 -7.38 14.20 -4.24
CA LEU A 99 -8.83 14.29 -4.27
C LEU A 99 -9.24 15.64 -4.88
N PRO A 100 -10.50 15.79 -5.32
CA PRO A 100 -11.04 17.06 -5.81
C PRO A 100 -10.75 18.24 -4.88
N VAL A 101 -10.74 19.44 -5.46
CA VAL A 101 -10.43 20.69 -4.74
C VAL A 101 -8.98 20.71 -4.22
N ASN A 102 -8.05 20.12 -4.99
CA ASN A 102 -6.60 20.11 -4.73
C ASN A 102 -6.22 19.55 -3.35
N ARG A 103 -6.98 18.57 -2.85
CA ARG A 103 -6.70 17.93 -1.56
C ARG A 103 -5.73 16.78 -1.77
N VAL A 104 -4.51 16.94 -1.29
CA VAL A 104 -3.49 15.89 -1.33
C VAL A 104 -3.42 15.16 0.01
N LEU A 105 -3.68 13.86 -0.02
CA LEU A 105 -3.54 12.95 1.11
C LEU A 105 -2.25 12.16 0.99
N ARG A 106 -1.58 11.90 2.11
CA ARG A 106 -0.42 11.01 2.18
C ARG A 106 -0.85 9.68 2.78
N LEU A 107 -0.59 8.60 2.07
CA LEU A 107 -1.07 7.27 2.44
C LEU A 107 -0.42 6.75 3.73
N GLY A 108 0.80 7.19 4.05
CA GLY A 108 1.49 6.89 5.31
C GLY A 108 1.09 7.77 6.51
N LYS A 109 0.11 8.67 6.37
CA LYS A 109 -0.33 9.58 7.44
C LYS A 109 -1.80 9.35 7.80
N PRO A 110 -2.18 9.59 9.07
CA PRO A 110 -3.60 9.65 9.44
C PRO A 110 -4.33 10.68 8.59
N LEU A 111 -5.61 10.41 8.32
CA LEU A 111 -6.48 11.39 7.67
C LEU A 111 -6.70 12.60 8.60
N PRO A 112 -6.70 13.82 8.05
CA PRO A 112 -6.79 15.04 8.86
C PRO A 112 -8.22 15.31 9.36
N ASP A 113 -9.23 14.81 8.66
CA ASP A 113 -10.64 15.14 8.88
C ASP A 113 -11.34 14.08 9.74
N ALA A 114 -12.30 14.52 10.56
CA ALA A 114 -13.13 13.64 11.37
C ALA A 114 -14.23 12.96 10.55
N PHE A 115 -14.77 11.85 11.06
CA PHE A 115 -15.93 11.20 10.45
C PHE A 115 -17.17 12.10 10.50
N PRO A 116 -18.02 12.09 9.47
CA PRO A 116 -19.27 12.85 9.46
C PRO A 116 -20.22 12.33 10.55
N PRO A 117 -21.10 13.18 11.11
CA PRO A 117 -21.96 12.84 12.25
C PRO A 117 -22.76 11.55 12.06
N GLU A 118 -23.28 11.32 10.85
CA GLU A 118 -24.05 10.12 10.50
C GLU A 118 -23.24 8.83 10.61
N LEU A 119 -21.92 8.91 10.47
CA LEU A 119 -21.02 7.76 10.49
C LEU A 119 -20.05 7.82 11.67
N GLN A 120 -20.23 8.70 12.66
CA GLN A 120 -19.39 8.67 13.87
C GLN A 120 -19.67 7.43 14.71
N ASP A 121 -20.95 7.15 14.95
CA ASP A 121 -21.42 5.96 15.65
C ASP A 121 -22.13 5.02 14.67
N ILE A 122 -21.72 3.76 14.63
CA ILE A 122 -22.26 2.76 13.67
C ILE A 122 -23.32 1.89 14.34
N ASP A 123 -24.56 1.99 13.85
CA ASP A 123 -25.70 1.20 14.35
C ASP A 123 -25.88 -0.12 13.57
N ASN A 124 -25.54 -0.15 12.28
CA ASN A 124 -25.62 -1.36 11.46
C ASN A 124 -24.64 -2.44 11.92
N ASP A 125 -25.17 -3.59 12.35
CA ASP A 125 -24.38 -4.70 12.89
C ASP A 125 -23.38 -5.29 11.87
N ALA A 126 -23.77 -5.40 10.60
CA ALA A 126 -22.90 -5.95 9.55
C ALA A 126 -21.72 -5.01 9.26
N LEU A 127 -21.96 -3.70 9.17
CA LEU A 127 -20.91 -2.70 9.03
C LEU A 127 -19.98 -2.70 10.24
N ARG A 128 -20.53 -2.79 11.46
CA ARG A 128 -19.72 -2.89 12.69
C ARG A 128 -18.83 -4.12 12.68
N ALA A 129 -19.38 -5.28 12.28
CA ALA A 129 -18.62 -6.52 12.18
C ALA A 129 -17.50 -6.42 11.14
N LEU A 130 -17.77 -5.82 9.97
CA LEU A 130 -16.77 -5.63 8.93
C LEU A 130 -15.66 -4.66 9.40
N LEU A 131 -16.02 -3.51 9.97
CA LEU A 131 -15.04 -2.55 10.50
C LEU A 131 -14.16 -3.16 11.59
N ALA A 132 -14.72 -4.01 12.46
CA ALA A 132 -13.92 -4.74 13.45
C ALA A 132 -12.89 -5.69 12.81
N GLN A 133 -13.17 -6.19 11.60
CA GLN A 133 -12.24 -7.02 10.84
C GLN A 133 -11.17 -6.21 10.10
N VAL A 134 -11.56 -5.13 9.43
CA VAL A 134 -10.69 -4.42 8.47
C VAL A 134 -10.05 -3.14 9.01
N ALA A 135 -10.62 -2.54 10.06
CA ALA A 135 -10.19 -1.28 10.66
C ALA A 135 -10.37 -1.31 12.20
N PRO A 136 -9.64 -2.19 12.92
CA PRO A 136 -9.74 -2.26 14.38
C PRO A 136 -9.26 -0.94 15.02
N VAL A 137 -9.96 -0.52 16.08
CA VAL A 137 -9.86 0.82 16.72
C VAL A 137 -8.45 1.17 17.22
N ASP A 138 -7.64 0.17 17.61
CA ASP A 138 -6.30 0.38 18.18
C ASP A 138 -5.16 0.27 17.16
N ALA A 139 -5.47 0.18 15.87
CA ALA A 139 -4.44 0.04 14.85
C ALA A 139 -3.92 1.42 14.39
N GLY A 140 -2.59 1.61 14.46
CA GLY A 140 -1.91 2.89 14.20
C GLY A 140 -1.94 3.36 12.74
N ALA A 141 -1.06 4.29 12.37
CA ALA A 141 -0.93 4.75 10.97
C ALA A 141 -0.56 3.59 10.01
N VAL A 142 -0.67 3.81 8.71
CA VAL A 142 -0.16 2.86 7.72
C VAL A 142 1.34 3.04 7.61
N GLU A 143 2.10 2.05 8.06
CA GLU A 143 3.55 2.07 7.96
C GLU A 143 3.98 1.41 6.64
N ASP A 144 3.34 0.31 6.27
CA ASP A 144 3.65 -0.45 5.06
C ASP A 144 2.38 -0.68 4.23
N TRP A 145 2.26 0.02 3.10
CA TRP A 145 1.11 -0.12 2.20
C TRP A 145 0.94 -1.52 1.62
N SER A 146 2.01 -2.31 1.60
CA SER A 146 1.98 -3.70 1.15
C SER A 146 1.16 -4.61 2.08
N ARG A 147 0.97 -4.21 3.35
CA ARG A 147 0.23 -4.97 4.35
C ARG A 147 -1.27 -4.70 4.24
N LEU A 148 -2.02 -5.71 3.79
CA LEU A 148 -3.47 -5.61 3.59
C LEU A 148 -4.24 -5.04 4.80
N PRO A 149 -4.00 -5.47 6.06
CA PRO A 149 -4.75 -4.92 7.19
C PRO A 149 -4.50 -3.43 7.45
N GLU A 150 -3.29 -2.94 7.16
CA GLU A 150 -2.96 -1.52 7.31
C GLU A 150 -3.61 -0.70 6.20
N ARG A 151 -3.45 -1.16 4.96
CA ARG A 151 -4.07 -0.55 3.79
C ARG A 151 -5.59 -0.49 3.91
N MET A 152 -6.22 -1.59 4.33
CA MET A 152 -7.68 -1.64 4.48
C MET A 152 -8.21 -0.73 5.57
N ARG A 153 -7.47 -0.53 6.67
CA ARG A 153 -7.82 0.47 7.68
C ARG A 153 -7.87 1.86 7.07
N PHE A 154 -6.81 2.27 6.38
CA PHE A 154 -6.78 3.58 5.72
C PHE A 154 -7.89 3.75 4.69
N ILE A 155 -8.14 2.74 3.85
CA ILE A 155 -9.23 2.79 2.86
C ILE A 155 -10.60 2.90 3.55
N SER A 156 -10.77 2.19 4.67
CA SER A 156 -12.02 2.25 5.44
C SER A 156 -12.25 3.62 6.05
N ASP A 157 -11.21 4.20 6.65
CA ASP A 157 -11.26 5.55 7.19
C ASP A 157 -11.47 6.58 6.07
N LEU A 158 -10.82 6.41 4.92
CA LEU A 158 -10.97 7.29 3.75
C LEU A 158 -12.43 7.33 3.27
N PHE A 159 -13.02 6.16 3.04
CA PHE A 159 -14.40 6.05 2.60
C PHE A 159 -15.40 6.56 3.63
N ARG A 160 -15.07 6.46 4.93
CA ARG A 160 -15.92 6.95 6.01
C ARG A 160 -15.82 8.46 6.19
N THR A 161 -14.61 9.00 6.24
CA THR A 161 -14.31 10.43 6.39
C THR A 161 -14.91 11.24 5.25
N TYR A 162 -14.73 10.80 4.01
CA TYR A 162 -15.19 11.54 2.84
C TYR A 162 -16.51 11.03 2.25
N HIS A 163 -17.26 10.20 2.99
CA HIS A 163 -18.49 9.56 2.50
C HIS A 163 -19.54 10.55 1.96
N LEU A 164 -19.62 11.72 2.60
CA LEU A 164 -20.60 12.76 2.29
C LEU A 164 -20.00 13.93 1.51
N ASP A 165 -18.75 13.83 1.06
CA ASP A 165 -18.11 14.88 0.27
C ASP A 165 -18.69 14.89 -1.15
N ALA A 166 -19.54 15.88 -1.43
CA ALA A 166 -20.24 15.99 -2.71
C ALA A 166 -19.27 16.16 -3.90
N ALA A 167 -18.10 16.76 -3.69
CA ALA A 167 -17.13 17.01 -4.75
C ALA A 167 -16.53 15.71 -5.31
N LEU A 168 -16.56 14.61 -4.56
CA LEU A 168 -16.12 13.29 -5.05
C LEU A 168 -17.05 12.69 -6.11
N PHE A 169 -18.25 13.23 -6.25
CA PHE A 169 -19.21 12.80 -7.27
C PHE A 169 -19.15 13.67 -8.53
N ASP A 170 -18.34 14.73 -8.53
CA ASP A 170 -18.12 15.54 -9.71
C ASP A 170 -17.22 14.79 -10.72
N PRO A 171 -17.47 14.93 -12.04
CA PRO A 171 -16.59 14.35 -13.04
C PRO A 171 -15.14 14.83 -12.89
N PRO A 172 -14.14 13.94 -12.92
CA PRO A 172 -12.74 14.32 -12.74
C PRO A 172 -12.17 15.09 -13.95
N PHE A 173 -12.87 15.07 -15.09
CA PHE A 173 -12.47 15.75 -16.31
C PHE A 173 -13.65 16.51 -16.92
N THR A 174 -13.38 17.67 -17.51
CA THR A 174 -14.37 18.40 -18.32
C THR A 174 -14.63 17.68 -19.64
N THR A 175 -15.72 18.01 -20.32
CA THR A 175 -16.05 17.48 -21.65
C THR A 175 -14.93 17.72 -22.67
N GLU A 176 -14.29 18.88 -22.60
CA GLU A 176 -13.16 19.25 -23.46
C GLU A 176 -11.93 18.38 -23.16
N GLN A 177 -11.66 18.12 -21.87
CA GLN A 177 -10.57 17.23 -21.46
C GLN A 177 -10.82 15.79 -21.90
N LEU A 178 -12.06 15.30 -21.80
CA LEU A 178 -12.43 13.98 -22.30
C LEU A 178 -12.26 13.87 -23.82
N ALA A 179 -12.63 14.90 -24.59
CA ALA A 179 -12.39 14.96 -26.02
C ALA A 179 -10.88 14.85 -26.35
N MET A 180 -10.03 15.62 -25.65
CA MET A 180 -8.57 15.51 -25.81
C MET A 180 -8.05 14.11 -25.50
N ILE A 181 -8.46 13.51 -24.38
CA ILE A 181 -8.03 12.16 -23.96
C ILE A 181 -8.45 11.13 -25.02
N SER A 182 -9.68 11.22 -25.55
CA SER A 182 -10.17 10.31 -26.59
C SER A 182 -9.38 10.38 -27.90
N GLU A 183 -8.71 11.51 -28.15
CA GLU A 183 -7.81 11.71 -29.29
C GLU A 183 -6.35 11.34 -28.96
N GLY A 184 -6.08 10.82 -27.76
CA GLY A 184 -4.74 10.47 -27.29
C GLY A 184 -3.88 11.66 -26.87
N ARG A 185 -4.50 12.83 -26.66
CA ARG A 185 -3.82 14.05 -26.19
C ARG A 185 -3.93 14.15 -24.66
N ARG A 186 -2.87 14.60 -24.01
CA ARG A 186 -2.86 14.87 -22.56
C ARG A 186 -3.49 16.25 -22.30
N PRO A 187 -4.49 16.37 -21.42
CA PRO A 187 -4.99 17.67 -20.96
C PRO A 187 -3.88 18.46 -20.25
N ASP A 188 -3.88 19.79 -20.41
CA ASP A 188 -3.06 20.65 -19.57
C ASP A 188 -3.52 20.53 -18.09
N ASP A 189 -2.58 20.58 -17.15
CA ASP A 189 -2.82 20.29 -15.73
C ASP A 189 -3.83 21.31 -15.11
N LEU A 190 -4.65 20.84 -14.15
CA LEU A 190 -5.63 21.63 -13.37
C LEU A 190 -4.97 22.67 -12.45
#